data_AF-A0A353RM21-F1
#
_entry.id   AF-A0A353RM21-F1
#
_cell.length_a   1.000
_cell.length_b   1.000
_cell.length_c   1.000
_cell.angle_alpha   90.00
_cell.angle_beta   90.00
_cell.angle_gamma   90.00
#
_symmetry.space_group_name_H-M   'P 1'
#
loop_
_entity.id
_entity.type
_entity.pdbx_description
1 polymer ?
#
loop_
_entity_poly.entity_id
_entity_poly.type
_entity_poly.pdbx_seq_one_letter_code
_entity_poly.pdbx_strand_id
1 'polypeptide(L)'
;KWFVIPVFNFFQSQGWSMGLIILILTLMVKLIISPLTYKSFLSSAKMRVLRPQIHEIEKKYPGKEQDAMMKRQQATMELYNKVGVSPMSGCLPMLIQMPVLLALFFFFPSAIELRQQSFLWADDLSTYDSLISWSGNIPLITRFLGNHISIFCLLMTVVNVIYTKYNMSSVDTGQQTLPGMKHMPIFMSVFMFFFLNSYPSGLNYYYFLSTLFTIVHTFLMKQFINEDKILAQLEENKKRPKKKSGFMARLEEAQKLQEKQAREQAKANAKRNYRK
;
A
#
# COMPACT_ATOMS: atom_id res chain seq x y z
N LYS A 1 13.52 -19.53 0.38
CA LYS A 1 14.54 -20.62 0.39
C LYS A 1 15.77 -20.25 -0.46
N TRP A 2 15.63 -20.02 -1.77
CA TRP A 2 16.76 -19.80 -2.68
C TRP A 2 17.52 -18.47 -2.56
N PHE A 3 16.90 -17.42 -2.00
CA PHE A 3 17.54 -16.10 -1.86
C PHE A 3 17.97 -15.81 -0.42
N VAL A 4 17.05 -15.95 0.53
CA VAL A 4 17.29 -15.58 1.94
C VAL A 4 18.37 -16.44 2.59
N ILE A 5 18.33 -17.77 2.42
CA ILE A 5 19.24 -18.70 3.13
C ILE A 5 20.70 -18.57 2.65
N PRO A 6 21.01 -18.54 1.34
CA PRO A 6 22.40 -18.42 0.90
C PRO A 6 23.07 -17.11 1.30
N VAL A 7 22.33 -16.00 1.25
CA VAL A 7 22.81 -14.70 1.71
C VAL A 7 23.12 -14.75 3.20
N PHE A 8 22.23 -15.36 3.98
CA PHE A 8 22.37 -15.50 5.42
C PHE A 8 23.61 -16.31 5.81
N ASN A 9 23.78 -17.49 5.22
CA ASN A 9 24.93 -18.38 5.48
C ASN A 9 26.25 -17.73 5.05
N PHE A 10 26.24 -16.96 3.95
CA PHE A 10 27.43 -16.25 3.48
C PHE A 10 27.93 -15.24 4.52
N PHE A 11 27.07 -14.35 5.00
CA PHE A 11 27.50 -13.34 5.99
C PHE A 11 27.78 -13.95 7.38
N GLN A 12 27.08 -15.02 7.74
CA GLN A 12 27.37 -15.75 8.96
C GLN A 12 28.79 -16.36 8.93
N SER A 13 29.24 -16.88 7.78
CA SER A 13 30.61 -17.39 7.60
C SER A 13 31.70 -16.33 7.81
N GLN A 14 31.35 -15.04 7.69
CA GLN A 14 32.24 -13.90 7.89
C GLN A 14 32.26 -13.40 9.35
N GLY A 15 31.53 -14.05 10.26
CA GLY A 15 31.50 -13.69 11.68
C GLY A 15 30.68 -12.43 12.01
N TRP A 16 29.75 -12.03 11.14
CA TRP A 16 28.93 -10.84 11.36
C TRP A 16 27.82 -11.11 12.39
N SER A 17 27.47 -10.08 13.18
CA SER A 17 26.35 -10.21 14.11
C SER A 17 25.03 -10.36 13.37
N MET A 18 24.11 -11.11 13.96
CA MET A 18 22.87 -11.52 13.31
C MET A 18 21.97 -10.34 12.96
N GLY A 19 21.97 -9.28 13.77
CA GLY A 19 21.27 -8.04 13.42
C GLY A 19 21.88 -7.32 12.21
N LEU A 20 23.20 -7.38 12.00
CA LEU A 20 23.81 -6.81 10.79
C LEU A 20 23.46 -7.64 9.55
N ILE A 21 23.38 -8.96 9.66
CA ILE A 21 22.93 -9.83 8.58
C ILE A 21 21.49 -9.48 8.17
N ILE A 22 20.58 -9.30 9.14
CA ILE A 22 19.20 -8.85 8.89
C ILE A 22 19.20 -7.49 8.19
N LEU A 23 20.06 -6.56 8.59
CA LEU A 23 20.16 -5.24 7.98
C LEU A 23 20.56 -5.32 6.51
N ILE A 24 21.62 -6.05 6.19
CA ILE A 24 22.07 -6.23 4.80
C ILE A 24 21.01 -6.93 3.96
N LEU A 25 20.39 -7.99 4.49
CA LEU A 25 19.30 -8.68 3.80
C LEU A 25 18.16 -7.71 3.46
N THR A 26 17.79 -6.84 4.42
CA THR A 26 16.76 -5.81 4.22
C THR A 26 17.15 -4.85 3.09
N LEU A 27 18.38 -4.33 3.10
CA LEU A 27 18.87 -3.43 2.07
C LEU A 27 18.89 -4.10 0.70
N MET A 28 19.36 -5.35 0.60
CA MET A 28 19.40 -6.10 -0.66
C MET A 28 18.00 -6.29 -1.24
N VAL A 29 17.05 -6.77 -0.43
CA VAL A 29 15.66 -6.97 -0.85
C VAL A 29 15.06 -5.64 -1.34
N LYS A 30 15.28 -4.56 -0.59
CA LYS A 30 14.77 -3.24 -0.95
C LYS A 30 15.40 -2.68 -2.22
N LEU A 31 16.71 -2.88 -2.43
CA LEU A 31 17.40 -2.45 -3.65
C LEU A 31 16.89 -3.21 -4.88
N ILE A 32 16.68 -4.53 -4.78
CA ILE A 32 16.12 -5.35 -5.87
C ILE A 32 14.71 -4.88 -6.25
N ILE A 33 13.89 -4.51 -5.27
CA ILE A 33 12.51 -4.06 -5.48
C ILE A 33 12.45 -2.57 -5.87
N SER A 34 13.50 -1.79 -5.59
CA SER A 34 13.56 -0.34 -5.80
C SER A 34 13.14 0.15 -7.21
N PRO A 35 13.55 -0.46 -8.35
CA PRO A 35 13.13 0.02 -9.67
C PRO A 35 11.63 -0.11 -9.90
N LEU A 36 11.01 -1.13 -9.29
CA LEU A 36 9.57 -1.34 -9.34
C LEU A 36 8.82 -0.37 -8.41
N THR A 37 9.36 -0.14 -7.21
CA THR A 37 8.84 0.87 -6.28
C THR A 37 8.88 2.26 -6.92
N TYR A 38 9.94 2.58 -7.66
CA TYR A 38 10.03 3.82 -8.43
C TYR A 38 8.89 4.01 -9.43
N LYS A 39 8.60 2.99 -10.26
CA LYS A 39 7.47 3.04 -11.22
C LYS A 39 6.14 3.29 -10.51
N SER A 40 5.95 2.65 -9.37
CA SER A 40 4.74 2.80 -8.58
C SER A 40 4.64 4.19 -7.95
N PHE A 41 5.74 4.72 -7.44
CA PHE A 41 5.84 6.06 -6.91
C PHE A 41 5.57 7.12 -7.98
N LEU A 42 6.13 6.97 -9.19
CA LEU A 42 5.85 7.84 -10.33
C LEU A 42 4.36 7.82 -10.71
N SER A 43 3.71 6.65 -10.65
CA SER A 43 2.27 6.54 -10.87
C SER A 43 1.47 7.30 -9.80
N SER A 44 1.87 7.21 -8.53
CA SER A 44 1.24 7.97 -7.45
C SER A 44 1.47 9.48 -7.60
N ALA A 45 2.65 9.90 -8.08
CA ALA A 45 2.93 11.31 -8.38
C ALA A 45 2.03 11.85 -9.51
N LYS A 46 1.83 11.09 -10.59
CA LYS A 46 0.86 11.42 -11.65
C LYS A 46 -0.56 11.59 -11.10
N MET A 47 -0.93 10.78 -10.12
CA MET A 47 -2.24 10.92 -9.47
C MET A 47 -2.33 12.18 -8.60
N ARG A 48 -1.24 12.52 -7.90
CA ARG A 48 -1.17 13.71 -7.03
C ARG A 48 -1.35 15.00 -7.82
N VAL A 49 -0.68 15.14 -8.97
CA VAL A 49 -0.80 16.35 -9.80
C VAL A 49 -2.17 16.52 -10.46
N LEU A 50 -2.96 15.44 -10.57
CA LEU A 50 -4.34 15.49 -11.08
C LEU A 50 -5.36 15.85 -10.00
N ARG A 51 -4.99 15.86 -8.71
CA ARG A 51 -5.90 16.18 -7.60
C ARG A 51 -6.69 17.47 -7.79
N PRO A 52 -6.12 18.59 -8.26
CA PRO A 52 -6.87 19.81 -8.50
C PRO A 52 -8.02 19.59 -9.50
N GLN A 53 -7.75 18.91 -10.61
CA GLN A 53 -8.77 18.58 -11.62
C GLN A 53 -9.84 17.62 -11.07
N ILE A 54 -9.46 16.70 -10.19
CA ILE A 54 -10.43 15.83 -9.51
C ILE A 54 -11.32 16.64 -8.55
N HIS A 55 -10.75 17.59 -7.80
CA HIS A 55 -11.52 18.47 -6.91
C HIS A 55 -12.51 19.35 -7.69
N GLU A 56 -12.17 19.76 -8.92
CA GLU A 56 -13.11 20.45 -9.82
C GLU A 56 -14.28 19.54 -10.23
N ILE A 57 -14.02 18.26 -10.51
CA ILE A 57 -15.08 17.28 -10.79
C ILE A 57 -15.98 17.10 -9.56
N GLU A 58 -15.41 17.02 -8.36
CA GLU A 58 -16.18 16.93 -7.11
C GLU A 58 -17.07 18.15 -6.90
N LYS A 59 -16.54 19.37 -7.15
CA LYS A 59 -17.31 20.62 -7.09
C LYS A 59 -18.43 20.67 -8.13
N LYS A 60 -18.22 20.11 -9.32
CA LYS A 60 -19.22 20.10 -10.41
C LYS A 60 -20.43 19.22 -10.11
N TYR A 61 -20.24 18.14 -9.37
CA TYR A 61 -21.30 17.20 -9.03
C TYR A 61 -21.47 17.12 -7.51
N PRO A 62 -21.92 18.15 -6.78
CA PRO A 62 -22.02 18.11 -5.30
C PRO A 62 -23.11 17.13 -4.80
N GLY A 63 -23.07 16.75 -3.51
CA GLY A 63 -24.09 15.87 -2.88
C GLY A 63 -23.60 14.51 -2.34
N LYS A 64 -24.44 13.75 -1.65
CA LYS A 64 -24.15 12.35 -1.24
C LYS A 64 -25.13 11.35 -1.85
N GLU A 65 -25.92 11.80 -2.81
CA GLU A 65 -26.85 10.96 -3.54
C GLU A 65 -26.08 9.94 -4.39
N GLN A 66 -26.61 8.73 -4.52
CA GLN A 66 -25.98 7.65 -5.29
C GLN A 66 -25.68 8.08 -6.73
N ASP A 67 -26.61 8.80 -7.37
CA ASP A 67 -26.45 9.29 -8.75
C ASP A 67 -25.31 10.30 -8.89
N ALA A 68 -25.18 11.23 -7.94
CA ALA A 68 -24.09 12.20 -7.93
C ALA A 68 -22.74 11.52 -7.71
N MET A 69 -22.66 10.55 -6.80
CA MET A 69 -21.45 9.76 -6.56
C MET A 69 -21.05 8.94 -7.80
N MET A 70 -22.01 8.32 -8.48
CA MET A 70 -21.76 7.57 -9.69
C MET A 70 -21.26 8.47 -10.83
N LYS A 71 -21.88 9.63 -11.03
CA LYS A 71 -21.44 10.63 -12.03
C LYS A 71 -20.04 11.15 -11.75
N ARG A 72 -19.69 11.43 -10.48
CA ARG A 72 -18.31 11.78 -10.09
C ARG A 72 -17.34 10.67 -10.44
N GLN A 73 -17.64 9.44 -10.03
CA GLN A 73 -16.76 8.30 -10.28
C GLN A 73 -16.51 8.10 -11.78
N GLN A 74 -17.56 8.20 -12.60
CA GLN A 74 -17.47 8.13 -14.05
C GLN A 74 -16.60 9.26 -14.63
N ALA A 75 -16.82 10.50 -14.20
CA ALA A 75 -16.06 11.67 -14.66
C ALA A 75 -14.57 11.59 -14.25
N THR A 76 -14.28 11.17 -13.01
CA THR A 76 -12.91 10.95 -12.51
C THR A 76 -12.22 9.83 -13.31
N MET A 77 -12.92 8.73 -13.60
CA MET A 77 -12.37 7.66 -14.42
C MET A 77 -12.17 8.09 -15.89
N GLU A 78 -13.06 8.92 -16.44
CA GLU A 78 -12.90 9.49 -17.76
C GLU A 78 -11.66 10.40 -17.83
N LEU A 79 -11.41 11.21 -16.80
CA LEU A 79 -10.21 12.03 -16.66
C LEU A 79 -8.95 11.15 -16.65
N TYR A 80 -8.90 10.13 -15.79
CA TYR A 80 -7.78 9.16 -15.74
C TYR A 80 -7.53 8.49 -17.10
N ASN A 81 -8.60 8.07 -17.76
CA ASN A 81 -8.51 7.49 -19.08
C ASN A 81 -8.00 8.53 -20.09
N LYS A 82 -8.44 9.79 -20.04
CA LYS A 82 -8.02 10.88 -20.96
C LYS A 82 -6.54 11.21 -20.84
N VAL A 83 -6.01 11.24 -19.63
CA VAL A 83 -4.59 11.56 -19.39
C VAL A 83 -3.67 10.32 -19.44
N GLY A 84 -4.24 9.12 -19.58
CA GLY A 84 -3.49 7.87 -19.68
C GLY A 84 -2.92 7.37 -18.34
N VAL A 85 -3.59 7.68 -17.22
CA VAL A 85 -3.18 7.28 -15.87
C VAL A 85 -4.10 6.17 -15.37
N SER A 86 -3.55 5.14 -14.73
CA SER A 86 -4.33 4.05 -14.11
C SER A 86 -4.28 4.16 -12.59
N PRO A 87 -5.44 4.12 -11.89
CA PRO A 87 -5.47 4.11 -10.42
C PRO A 87 -4.91 2.79 -9.83
N MET A 88 -4.96 1.69 -10.58
CA MET A 88 -4.47 0.38 -10.11
C MET A 88 -2.95 0.28 -10.04
N SER A 89 -2.21 1.16 -10.73
CA SER A 89 -0.75 1.16 -10.67
C SER A 89 -0.22 1.51 -9.27
N GLY A 90 -1.04 2.09 -8.39
CA GLY A 90 -0.67 2.42 -7.01
C GLY A 90 -0.66 1.23 -6.05
N CYS A 91 -1.38 0.13 -6.33
CA CYS A 91 -1.40 -1.05 -5.44
C CYS A 91 -0.38 -2.15 -5.83
N LEU A 92 0.30 -1.98 -6.96
CA LEU A 92 1.34 -2.89 -7.43
C LEU A 92 2.48 -3.13 -6.40
N PRO A 93 2.96 -2.13 -5.64
CA PRO A 93 3.94 -2.36 -4.58
C PRO A 93 3.47 -3.36 -3.54
N MET A 94 2.19 -3.28 -3.14
CA MET A 94 1.64 -4.14 -2.12
C MET A 94 1.62 -5.59 -2.59
N LEU A 95 1.17 -5.82 -3.82
CA LEU A 95 1.08 -7.17 -4.40
C LEU A 95 2.44 -7.87 -4.48
N ILE A 96 3.50 -7.12 -4.75
CA ILE A 96 4.86 -7.66 -4.85
C ILE A 96 5.54 -7.74 -3.48
N GLN A 97 5.14 -6.90 -2.53
CA GLN A 97 5.60 -6.97 -1.15
C GLN A 97 5.03 -8.19 -0.42
N MET A 98 3.83 -8.65 -0.75
CA MET A 98 3.17 -9.78 -0.05
C MET A 98 4.01 -11.08 -0.07
N PRO A 99 4.55 -11.58 -1.20
CA PRO A 99 5.41 -12.75 -1.20
C PRO A 99 6.68 -12.61 -0.35
N VAL A 100 7.29 -11.42 -0.38
CA VAL A 100 8.50 -11.12 0.41
C VAL A 100 8.18 -11.12 1.89
N LEU A 101 7.05 -10.50 2.25
CA LEU A 101 6.53 -10.47 3.61
C LEU A 101 6.28 -11.89 4.13
N LEU A 102 5.58 -12.73 3.37
CA LEU A 102 5.30 -14.11 3.75
C LEU A 102 6.59 -14.93 3.89
N ALA A 103 7.54 -14.77 2.97
CA ALA A 103 8.82 -15.48 3.03
C ALA A 103 9.59 -15.17 4.32
N LEU A 104 9.64 -13.90 4.72
CA LEU A 104 10.33 -13.49 5.94
C LEU A 104 9.55 -13.84 7.21
N PHE A 105 8.23 -13.68 7.17
CA PHE A 105 7.34 -14.06 8.26
C PHE A 105 7.45 -15.54 8.63
N PHE A 106 7.65 -16.43 7.65
CA PHE A 106 7.92 -17.85 7.91
C PHE A 106 9.40 -18.14 8.19
N PHE A 107 10.34 -17.36 7.66
CA PHE A 107 11.77 -17.56 7.86
C PHE A 107 12.22 -17.23 9.29
N PHE A 108 11.88 -16.05 9.81
CA PHE A 108 12.37 -15.59 11.12
C PHE A 108 12.02 -16.55 12.28
N PRO A 109 10.78 -17.06 12.41
CA PRO A 109 10.45 -18.04 13.46
C PRO A 109 11.09 -19.42 13.26
N SER A 110 11.43 -19.80 12.01
CA SER A 110 11.99 -21.13 11.69
C SER A 110 13.52 -21.18 11.63
N ALA A 111 14.17 -20.02 11.55
CA ALA A 111 15.61 -19.90 11.49
C ALA A 111 16.26 -20.22 12.84
N ILE A 112 16.81 -21.44 12.95
CA ILE A 112 17.54 -21.91 14.14
C ILE A 112 18.73 -21.00 14.46
N GLU A 113 19.37 -20.46 13.42
CA GLU A 113 20.54 -19.58 13.53
C GLU A 113 20.25 -18.28 14.29
N LEU A 114 18.99 -17.83 14.35
CA LEU A 114 18.58 -16.62 15.09
C LEU A 114 18.35 -16.85 16.58
N ARG A 115 18.32 -18.12 17.04
CA ARG A 115 18.04 -18.45 18.44
C ARG A 115 19.20 -18.04 19.33
N GLN A 116 18.88 -17.43 20.46
CA GLN A 116 19.85 -16.96 21.46
C GLN A 116 20.88 -15.95 20.91
N GLN A 117 20.56 -15.30 19.79
CA GLN A 117 21.41 -14.27 19.20
C GLN A 117 20.90 -12.92 19.66
N SER A 118 21.73 -12.22 20.43
CA SER A 118 21.42 -10.88 20.91
C SER A 118 21.78 -9.82 19.89
N PHE A 119 21.00 -8.73 19.88
CA PHE A 119 21.30 -7.55 19.09
C PHE A 119 20.65 -6.31 19.69
N LEU A 120 21.45 -5.25 19.86
CA LEU A 120 21.05 -4.01 20.55
C LEU A 120 20.50 -4.32 21.95
N TRP A 121 19.20 -4.12 22.17
CA TRP A 121 18.51 -4.36 23.45
C TRP A 121 17.70 -5.67 23.45
N ALA A 122 17.66 -6.40 22.33
CA ALA A 122 17.00 -7.69 22.27
C ALA A 122 18.02 -8.78 22.61
N ASP A 123 17.71 -9.56 23.64
CA ASP A 123 18.57 -10.67 24.08
C ASP A 123 18.49 -11.89 23.14
N ASP A 124 17.37 -12.05 22.43
CA ASP A 124 17.17 -13.14 21.47
C ASP A 124 16.29 -12.68 20.29
N LEU A 125 16.86 -12.74 19.08
CA LEU A 125 16.21 -12.34 17.83
C LEU A 125 15.08 -13.29 17.36
N SER A 126 15.04 -14.52 17.88
CA SER A 126 14.03 -15.54 17.55
C SER A 126 12.76 -15.45 18.40
N THR A 127 12.81 -14.71 19.51
CA THR A 127 11.65 -14.43 20.38
C THR A 127 11.37 -12.93 20.42
N TYR A 128 10.25 -12.52 21.02
CA TYR A 128 9.93 -11.11 21.21
C TYR A 128 10.92 -10.46 22.21
N ASP A 129 11.22 -9.18 22.00
CA ASP A 129 11.90 -8.37 23.02
C ASP A 129 10.90 -7.89 24.07
N SER A 130 11.21 -8.00 25.36
CA SER A 130 10.29 -7.71 26.47
C SER A 130 10.88 -6.76 27.50
N LEU A 131 11.49 -5.68 27.02
CA LEU A 131 12.18 -4.72 27.89
C LEU A 131 11.21 -4.01 28.86
N ILE A 132 9.93 -3.89 28.49
CA ILE A 132 8.85 -3.45 29.38
C ILE A 132 7.90 -4.64 29.57
N SER A 133 7.85 -5.19 30.77
CA SER A 133 6.92 -6.26 31.16
C SER A 133 6.28 -5.98 32.52
N TRP A 134 5.07 -6.50 32.75
CA TRP A 134 4.34 -6.32 34.00
C TRP A 134 3.66 -7.63 34.44
N SER A 135 3.45 -7.81 35.75
CA SER A 135 2.88 -9.03 36.33
C SER A 135 1.37 -8.97 36.55
N GLY A 136 0.76 -7.79 36.48
CA GLY A 136 -0.69 -7.61 36.67
C GLY A 136 -1.52 -8.08 35.47
N ASN A 137 -2.64 -8.75 35.71
CA ASN A 137 -3.60 -9.08 34.65
C ASN A 137 -4.56 -7.91 34.44
N ILE A 138 -4.40 -7.20 33.33
CA ILE A 138 -5.32 -6.15 32.90
C ILE A 138 -6.22 -6.77 31.83
N PRO A 139 -7.53 -6.98 32.09
CA PRO A 139 -8.40 -7.87 31.30
C PRO A 139 -8.45 -7.61 29.77
N LEU A 140 -8.19 -6.38 29.33
CA LEU A 140 -8.13 -6.02 27.90
C LEU A 140 -6.68 -5.99 27.37
N ILE A 141 -5.73 -5.42 28.11
CA ILE A 141 -4.35 -5.27 27.65
C ILE A 141 -3.64 -6.62 27.64
N THR A 142 -3.74 -7.39 28.73
CA THR A 142 -3.18 -8.74 28.82
C THR A 142 -3.77 -9.69 27.78
N ARG A 143 -5.05 -9.51 27.41
CA ARG A 143 -5.72 -10.32 26.38
C ARG A 143 -5.25 -10.04 24.96
N PHE A 144 -4.93 -8.78 24.62
CA PHE A 144 -4.58 -8.38 23.25
C PHE A 144 -3.10 -8.11 23.02
N LEU A 145 -2.37 -7.53 23.98
CA LEU A 145 -0.93 -7.28 23.91
C LEU A 145 -0.09 -8.38 24.56
N GLY A 146 -0.67 -9.11 25.51
CA GLY A 146 0.12 -9.85 26.50
C GLY A 146 0.56 -8.95 27.66
N ASN A 147 1.56 -9.40 28.41
CA ASN A 147 2.10 -8.72 29.59
C ASN A 147 3.47 -8.07 29.32
N HIS A 148 3.77 -7.82 28.04
CA HIS A 148 5.03 -7.24 27.60
C HIS A 148 4.82 -6.26 26.45
N ILE A 149 5.78 -5.38 26.23
CA ILE A 149 5.87 -4.51 25.05
C ILE A 149 7.22 -4.74 24.38
N SER A 150 7.17 -5.11 23.10
CA SER A 150 8.31 -5.16 22.21
C SER A 150 8.68 -3.75 21.75
N ILE A 151 9.91 -3.34 22.06
CA ILE A 151 10.46 -2.04 21.64
C ILE A 151 10.65 -2.05 20.12
N PHE A 152 11.13 -3.13 19.51
CA PHE A 152 11.23 -3.18 18.05
C PHE A 152 9.86 -3.06 17.38
N CYS A 153 8.82 -3.70 17.92
CA CYS A 153 7.45 -3.57 17.42
C CYS A 153 6.91 -2.15 17.61
N LEU A 154 7.17 -1.54 18.76
CA LEU A 154 6.79 -0.16 19.08
C LEU A 154 7.46 0.82 18.10
N LEU A 155 8.77 0.71 17.91
CA LEU A 155 9.56 1.57 17.01
C LEU A 155 9.08 1.43 15.55
N MET A 156 8.92 0.20 15.07
CA MET A 156 8.34 -0.05 13.74
C MET A 156 6.99 0.64 13.60
N THR A 157 6.10 0.48 14.58
CA THR A 157 4.75 1.05 14.55
C THR A 157 4.78 2.57 14.54
N VAL A 158 5.56 3.20 15.43
CA VAL A 158 5.71 4.65 15.51
C VAL A 158 6.25 5.22 14.21
N VAL A 159 7.33 4.64 13.67
CA VAL A 159 7.94 5.08 12.41
C VAL A 159 6.96 4.91 11.24
N ASN A 160 6.22 3.80 11.19
CA ASN A 160 5.21 3.57 10.15
C ASN A 160 4.04 4.56 10.25
N VAL A 161 3.53 4.85 11.45
CA VAL A 161 2.48 5.85 11.67
C VAL A 161 2.94 7.24 11.24
N ILE A 162 4.16 7.65 11.60
CA ILE A 162 4.75 8.93 11.17
C ILE A 162 4.87 8.97 9.64
N TYR A 163 5.42 7.92 9.02
CA TYR A 163 5.57 7.82 7.57
C TYR A 163 4.22 7.87 6.85
N THR A 164 3.22 7.15 7.35
CA THR A 164 1.87 7.11 6.82
C THR A 164 1.18 8.46 6.93
N LYS A 165 1.33 9.16 8.06
CA LYS A 165 0.81 10.52 8.25
C LYS A 165 1.48 11.51 7.31
N TYR A 166 2.80 11.42 7.15
CA TYR A 166 3.54 12.27 6.21
C TYR A 166 3.15 12.02 4.74
N ASN A 167 2.82 10.78 4.38
CA ASN A 167 2.39 10.42 3.02
C ASN A 167 0.88 10.36 2.83
N MET A 168 0.07 10.82 3.78
CA MET A 168 -1.40 10.77 3.72
C MET A 168 -1.95 11.54 2.50
N SER A 169 -1.27 12.61 2.10
CA SER A 169 -1.50 13.34 0.84
C SER A 169 -1.10 12.57 -0.43
N SER A 170 -0.79 11.28 -0.32
CA SER A 170 -0.54 10.37 -1.44
C SER A 170 -1.55 9.21 -1.48
N VAL A 171 -2.27 8.99 -0.37
CA VAL A 171 -3.27 7.92 -0.22
C VAL A 171 -4.68 8.39 -0.61
N ASP A 172 -4.91 9.70 -0.61
CA ASP A 172 -6.18 10.30 -1.08
C ASP A 172 -6.26 10.18 -2.63
N THR A 173 -6.92 9.13 -3.13
CA THR A 173 -7.05 8.82 -4.57
C THR A 173 -8.10 9.67 -5.29
N GLY A 174 -8.67 10.70 -4.65
CA GLY A 174 -9.67 11.59 -5.25
C GLY A 174 -11.01 10.93 -5.57
N GLN A 175 -11.17 9.65 -5.22
CA GLN A 175 -12.48 9.07 -4.97
C GLN A 175 -12.82 9.39 -3.53
N GLN A 176 -14.02 9.95 -3.28
CA GLN A 176 -14.51 10.25 -1.95
C GLN A 176 -14.24 9.09 -0.99
N THR A 177 -13.12 9.20 -0.27
CA THR A 177 -12.84 8.34 0.86
C THR A 177 -13.84 8.77 1.92
N LEU A 178 -14.80 7.89 2.25
CA LEU A 178 -15.73 8.11 3.35
C LEU A 178 -14.99 8.70 4.56
N PRO A 179 -15.60 9.57 5.38
CA PRO A 179 -14.95 10.31 6.47
C PRO A 179 -14.25 9.49 7.59
N GLY A 180 -13.98 8.20 7.41
CA GLY A 180 -13.09 7.38 8.25
C GLY A 180 -11.91 6.72 7.51
N MET A 181 -11.90 6.67 6.17
CA MET A 181 -10.87 5.96 5.41
C MET A 181 -9.50 6.66 5.44
N LYS A 182 -9.45 7.97 5.72
CA LYS A 182 -8.18 8.71 5.87
C LYS A 182 -7.37 8.23 7.08
N HIS A 183 -8.04 7.75 8.13
CA HIS A 183 -7.41 7.23 9.33
C HIS A 183 -7.23 5.71 9.30
N MET A 184 -7.79 5.02 8.30
CA MET A 184 -7.73 3.56 8.18
C MET A 184 -6.29 3.01 8.15
N PRO A 185 -5.32 3.58 7.40
CA PRO A 185 -3.95 3.06 7.41
C PRO A 185 -3.25 3.24 8.77
N ILE A 186 -3.57 4.31 9.50
CA ILE A 186 -3.04 4.56 10.85
C ILE A 186 -3.64 3.54 11.82
N PHE A 187 -4.96 3.36 11.77
CA PHE A 187 -5.66 2.35 12.58
C PHE A 187 -5.10 0.95 12.33
N MET A 188 -4.86 0.57 11.06
CA MET A 188 -4.29 -0.72 10.71
C MET A 188 -2.88 -0.90 11.27
N SER A 189 -2.06 0.15 11.26
CA SER A 189 -0.71 0.11 11.84
C SER A 189 -0.75 -0.09 13.35
N VAL A 190 -1.64 0.62 14.04
CA VAL A 190 -1.85 0.45 15.48
C VAL A 190 -2.42 -0.93 15.78
N PHE A 191 -3.35 -1.45 14.99
CA PHE A 191 -3.87 -2.81 15.14
C PHE A 191 -2.77 -3.87 14.95
N MET A 192 -1.90 -3.69 13.95
CA MET A 192 -0.77 -4.59 13.70
C MET A 192 0.23 -4.62 14.86
N PHE A 193 0.37 -3.54 15.63
CA PHE A 193 1.18 -3.55 16.84
C PHE A 193 0.70 -4.60 17.84
N PHE A 194 -0.60 -4.67 18.14
CA PHE A 194 -1.15 -5.68 19.05
C PHE A 194 -0.89 -7.11 18.55
N PHE A 195 -0.91 -7.32 17.23
CA PHE A 195 -0.66 -8.62 16.63
C PHE A 195 0.82 -9.01 16.61
N LEU A 196 1.72 -8.08 16.26
CA LEU A 196 3.16 -8.33 16.08
C LEU A 196 3.98 -8.16 17.37
N ASN A 197 3.38 -7.65 18.45
CA ASN A 197 4.06 -7.48 19.74
C ASN A 197 4.61 -8.80 20.32
N SER A 198 3.96 -9.92 20.02
CA SER A 198 4.36 -11.26 20.46
C SER A 198 5.17 -12.04 19.43
N TYR A 199 5.54 -11.41 18.31
CA TYR A 199 6.34 -12.03 17.25
C TYR A 199 7.84 -11.85 17.48
N PRO A 200 8.69 -12.66 16.81
CA PRO A 200 10.15 -12.56 16.92
C PRO A 200 10.66 -11.14 16.69
N SER A 201 11.53 -10.68 17.57
CA SER A 201 12.14 -9.35 17.53
C SER A 201 12.96 -9.14 16.25
N GLY A 202 13.56 -10.19 15.68
CA GLY A 202 14.22 -10.16 14.38
C GLY A 202 13.27 -9.81 13.21
N LEU A 203 12.02 -10.28 13.26
CA LEU A 203 11.00 -9.92 12.27
C LEU A 203 10.60 -8.45 12.42
N ASN A 204 10.35 -8.00 13.66
CA ASN A 204 9.99 -6.60 13.94
C ASN A 204 11.13 -5.63 13.58
N TYR A 205 12.38 -6.03 13.84
CA TYR A 205 13.57 -5.28 13.43
C TYR A 205 13.70 -5.18 11.91
N TYR A 206 13.46 -6.28 11.17
CA TYR A 206 13.39 -6.24 9.70
C TYR A 206 12.35 -5.21 9.21
N TYR A 207 11.14 -5.21 9.77
CA TYR A 207 10.11 -4.26 9.38
C TYR A 207 10.47 -2.81 9.72
N PHE A 208 11.11 -2.58 10.87
CA PHE A 208 11.63 -1.28 11.26
C PHE A 208 12.62 -0.75 10.21
N LEU A 209 13.65 -1.54 9.88
CA LEU A 209 14.63 -1.19 8.85
C LEU A 209 14.00 -0.99 7.47
N SER A 210 13.08 -1.87 7.09
CA SER A 210 12.33 -1.80 5.84
C SER A 210 11.53 -0.50 5.72
N THR A 211 10.94 -0.02 6.82
CA THR A 211 10.20 1.23 6.87
C THR A 211 11.15 2.43 6.80
N LEU A 212 12.27 2.40 7.51
CA LEU A 212 13.31 3.44 7.42
C LEU A 212 13.85 3.58 5.99
N PHE A 213 14.18 2.47 5.34
CA PHE A 213 14.58 2.49 3.94
C PHE A 213 13.49 3.11 3.06
N THR A 214 12.23 2.74 3.30
CA THR A 214 11.09 3.26 2.53
C THR A 214 10.94 4.78 2.70
N ILE A 215 11.15 5.31 3.91
CA ILE A 215 11.17 6.75 4.19
C ILE A 215 12.28 7.42 3.38
N VAL A 216 13.51 6.93 3.50
CA VAL A 216 14.68 7.49 2.80
C VAL A 216 14.47 7.44 1.29
N HIS A 217 14.05 6.29 0.76
CA HIS A 217 13.76 6.12 -0.67
C HIS A 217 12.67 7.08 -1.14
N THR A 218 11.58 7.23 -0.38
CA THR A 218 10.50 8.17 -0.70
C THR A 218 10.98 9.62 -0.71
N PHE A 219 11.82 10.00 0.26
CA PHE A 219 12.40 11.34 0.32
C PHE A 219 13.27 11.62 -0.90
N LEU A 220 14.17 10.69 -1.25
CA LEU A 220 14.99 10.79 -2.45
C LEU A 220 14.11 10.92 -3.71
N MET A 221 13.10 10.07 -3.86
CA MET A 221 12.23 10.11 -5.04
C MET A 221 11.42 11.40 -5.16
N LYS A 222 10.98 11.99 -4.04
CA LYS A 222 10.34 13.32 -4.05
C LYS A 222 11.29 14.41 -4.54
N GLN A 223 12.58 14.31 -4.27
CA GLN A 223 13.56 15.29 -4.76
C GLN A 223 13.88 15.12 -6.25
N PHE A 224 13.91 13.88 -6.75
CA PHE A 224 14.20 13.61 -8.16
C PHE A 224 13.01 13.83 -9.10
N ILE A 225 11.78 13.73 -8.60
CA ILE A 225 10.58 13.84 -9.43
C ILE A 225 10.07 15.28 -9.46
N ASN A 226 10.14 15.88 -10.65
CA ASN A 226 9.57 17.20 -10.91
C ASN A 226 8.08 17.07 -11.29
N GLU A 227 7.21 17.51 -10.38
CA GLU A 227 5.75 17.42 -10.54
C GLU A 227 5.22 18.28 -11.71
N ASP A 228 5.83 19.43 -12.00
CA ASP A 228 5.42 20.33 -13.10
C ASP A 228 5.66 19.68 -14.46
N LYS A 229 6.82 19.03 -14.63
CA LYS A 229 7.12 18.26 -15.85
C LYS A 229 6.12 17.11 -16.05
N ILE A 230 5.68 16.46 -14.97
CA ILE A 230 4.67 15.41 -15.04
C ILE A 230 3.33 16.00 -15.49
N LEU A 231 2.89 17.12 -14.89
CA LEU A 231 1.63 17.75 -15.27
C LEU A 231 1.62 18.15 -16.75
N ALA A 232 2.70 18.79 -17.24
CA ALA A 232 2.84 19.16 -18.64
C ALA A 232 2.74 17.94 -19.59
N GLN A 233 3.38 16.81 -19.23
CA GLN A 233 3.27 15.55 -19.99
C GLN A 233 1.83 14.99 -20.00
N LEU A 234 1.11 15.10 -18.88
CA LEU A 234 -0.27 14.62 -18.78
C LEU A 234 -1.24 15.49 -19.60
N GLU A 235 -1.03 16.80 -19.61
CA GLU A 235 -1.80 17.73 -20.45
C GLU A 235 -1.53 17.54 -21.94
N GLU A 236 -0.29 17.24 -22.31
CA GLU A 236 0.04 16.87 -23.68
C GLU A 236 -0.63 15.56 -24.08
N ASN A 237 -0.59 14.55 -23.21
CA ASN A 237 -1.28 13.27 -23.44
C ASN A 237 -2.80 13.43 -23.59
N LYS A 238 -3.41 14.39 -22.88
CA LYS A 238 -4.83 14.75 -23.04
C LYS A 238 -5.15 15.27 -24.44
N LYS A 239 -4.18 15.90 -25.14
CA LYS A 239 -4.34 16.41 -26.51
C LYS A 239 -4.15 15.33 -27.58
N ARG A 240 -3.47 14.23 -27.26
CA ARG A 240 -3.21 13.15 -28.22
C ARG A 240 -4.46 12.27 -28.41
N PRO A 241 -4.85 11.91 -29.65
CA PRO A 241 -5.99 11.02 -29.88
C PRO A 241 -5.68 9.63 -29.31
N LYS A 242 -6.61 9.09 -28.52
CA LYS A 242 -6.43 7.77 -27.88
C LYS A 242 -6.35 6.66 -28.93
N LYS A 243 -5.35 5.78 -28.82
CA LYS A 243 -5.49 4.41 -29.30
C LYS A 243 -6.40 3.66 -28.32
N LYS A 244 -7.65 3.37 -28.70
CA LYS A 244 -8.54 2.52 -27.89
C LYS A 244 -7.89 1.13 -27.75
N SER A 245 -7.59 0.72 -26.52
CA SER A 245 -7.22 -0.68 -26.22
C SER A 245 -8.38 -1.59 -26.62
N GLY A 246 -8.10 -2.70 -27.31
CA GLY A 246 -9.12 -3.61 -27.83
C GLY A 246 -10.04 -4.18 -26.74
N PHE A 247 -9.56 -4.32 -25.50
CA PHE A 247 -10.39 -4.73 -24.37
C PHE A 247 -11.43 -3.67 -23.98
N MET A 248 -11.02 -2.40 -23.88
CA MET A 248 -11.93 -1.29 -23.59
C MET A 248 -12.99 -1.11 -24.69
N ALA A 249 -12.62 -1.30 -25.96
CA ALA A 249 -13.57 -1.25 -27.07
C ALA A 249 -14.63 -2.36 -26.97
N ARG A 250 -14.22 -3.59 -26.64
CA ARG A 250 -15.14 -4.73 -26.43
C ARG A 250 -16.07 -4.52 -25.25
N LEU A 251 -15.58 -3.93 -24.16
CA LEU A 251 -16.38 -3.66 -22.97
C LEU A 251 -17.43 -2.56 -23.23
N GLU A 252 -17.05 -1.52 -23.99
CA GLU A 252 -17.96 -0.45 -24.43
C GLU A 252 -19.04 -0.99 -25.38
N GLU A 253 -18.68 -1.90 -26.28
CA GLU A 253 -19.62 -2.57 -27.19
C GLU A 253 -20.61 -3.47 -26.44
N ALA A 254 -20.12 -4.26 -25.47
CA ALA A 254 -20.96 -5.08 -24.60
C ALA A 254 -21.94 -4.23 -23.77
N GLN A 255 -21.49 -3.10 -23.22
CA GLN A 255 -22.35 -2.15 -22.50
C GLN A 255 -23.44 -1.57 -23.41
N LYS A 256 -23.09 -1.14 -24.64
CA LYS A 256 -24.09 -0.63 -25.60
C LYS A 256 -25.09 -1.71 -26.02
N LEU A 257 -24.67 -2.96 -26.13
CA LEU A 257 -25.55 -4.10 -26.40
C LEU A 257 -26.53 -4.34 -25.24
N GLN A 258 -26.06 -4.33 -24.00
CA GLN A 258 -26.91 -4.42 -22.82
C GLN A 258 -27.91 -3.27 -22.74
N GLU A 259 -27.48 -2.04 -22.99
CA GLU A 259 -28.34 -0.86 -22.94
C GLU A 259 -29.41 -0.90 -24.05
N LYS A 260 -29.06 -1.35 -25.26
CA LYS A 260 -30.03 -1.59 -26.34
C LYS A 260 -31.05 -2.67 -25.96
N GLN A 261 -30.61 -3.81 -25.42
CA GLN A 261 -31.49 -4.88 -24.96
C GLN A 261 -32.44 -4.41 -23.86
N ALA A 262 -31.95 -3.65 -22.89
CA ALA A 262 -32.78 -3.06 -21.83
C ALA A 262 -33.81 -2.06 -22.40
N ARG A 263 -33.42 -1.24 -23.38
CA ARG A 263 -34.33 -0.30 -24.06
C ARG A 263 -35.41 -1.01 -24.88
N GLU A 264 -35.07 -2.11 -25.54
CA GLU A 264 -36.02 -2.94 -26.29
C GLU A 264 -36.98 -3.67 -25.35
N GLN A 265 -36.50 -4.22 -24.24
CA GLN A 265 -37.34 -4.82 -23.20
C GLN A 265 -38.28 -3.79 -22.57
N ALA A 266 -37.81 -2.58 -22.27
CA ALA A 266 -38.64 -1.49 -21.76
C ALA A 266 -39.72 -1.08 -22.76
N LYS A 267 -39.38 -0.96 -24.06
CA LYS A 267 -40.36 -0.69 -25.13
C LYS A 267 -41.37 -1.82 -25.28
N ALA A 268 -40.94 -3.08 -25.22
CA ALA A 268 -41.83 -4.23 -25.30
C ALA A 268 -42.81 -4.28 -24.11
N ASN A 269 -42.32 -4.01 -22.89
CA ASN A 269 -43.15 -3.93 -21.69
C ASN A 269 -44.14 -2.76 -21.75
N ALA A 270 -43.72 -1.57 -22.21
CA ALA A 270 -44.62 -0.44 -22.42
C ALA A 270 -45.72 -0.74 -23.44
N LYS A 271 -45.37 -1.42 -24.55
CA LYS A 271 -46.33 -1.83 -25.58
C LYS A 271 -47.31 -2.91 -25.09
N ARG A 272 -46.89 -3.74 -24.13
CA ARG A 272 -47.72 -4.76 -23.47
C ARG A 272 -48.71 -4.15 -22.48
N ASN A 273 -48.29 -3.11 -21.75
CA ASN A 273 -49.17 -2.37 -20.83
C ASN A 273 -50.19 -1.49 -21.56
N TYR A 274 -49.88 -0.97 -22.75
CA TYR A 274 -50.83 -0.18 -23.55
C TYR A 274 -51.92 -1.03 -24.25
N ARG A 275 -51.74 -2.36 -24.30
CA ARG A 275 -52.68 -3.32 -24.91
C ARG A 275 -53.61 -4.00 -23.91
N LYS A 276 -53.43 -3.75 -22.61
CA LYS A 276 -54.36 -4.12 -21.54
C LYS A 276 -55.23 -2.93 -21.20
#